data_AF-A0A365KX29-F1
#
_entry.id   AF-A0A365KX29-F1
#
_cell.length_a   1.000
_cell.length_b   1.000
_cell.length_c   1.000
_cell.angle_alpha   90.00
_cell.angle_beta   90.00
_cell.angle_gamma   90.00
#
_symmetry.space_group_name_H-M   'P 1'
#
loop_
_entity.id
_entity.type
_entity.pdbx_description
1 polymer ?
#
loop_
_entity_poly.entity_id
_entity_poly.type
_entity_poly.pdbx_seq_one_letter_code
_entity_poly.pdbx_strand_id
1 'polypeptide(L)'
;MSKVVTFYNHKGGVSKTTTIFNLAHYLAESGAKILVVDADPQCNITELLLSPEIAALDDEQLNTGVEKELSGTSLLDILKPRIEGEIPRINLDEVIVNKINNNLDLIKGDVSLNSIEDDLAEAHGQRFSSKTHDKRTYVAIGDFLYRFGNEKGYDYILIDVGPSSGALTRSCFLACDGFFIPTAPDRFNVQAIKTLSSIINRWMNEHEEIYEQFLELGLPIKHGKPKFLGTTIQHFKIINGRPKPGFQLWMNRIPKVIVTDFFDVLSQHSTTEKDLTCGLDIDTINATQIPDFGSLAPLMQECGKAVFQISQQDTALIITSRVPWNGGTWRDAQRRISDYREKYEVLAGKLELI
;
A
#
# COMPACT_ATOMS: atom_id res chain seq x y z
N MET A 1 -9.66 -14.84 8.72
CA MET A 1 -10.25 -13.52 8.44
C MET A 1 -9.17 -12.72 7.74
N SER A 2 -9.49 -12.09 6.61
CA SER A 2 -8.50 -11.33 5.83
C SER A 2 -7.98 -10.14 6.62
N LYS A 3 -6.67 -9.92 6.58
CA LYS A 3 -6.00 -8.81 7.26
C LYS A 3 -5.71 -7.68 6.28
N VAL A 4 -6.16 -6.46 6.58
CA VAL A 4 -6.00 -5.29 5.73
C VAL A 4 -4.77 -4.49 6.16
N VAL A 5 -3.87 -4.22 5.22
CA VAL A 5 -2.59 -3.56 5.48
C VAL A 5 -2.34 -2.45 4.48
N THR A 6 -1.79 -1.33 4.94
CA THR A 6 -1.38 -0.23 4.05
C THR A 6 0.02 0.30 4.36
N PHE A 7 0.59 1.01 3.41
CA PHE A 7 1.85 1.74 3.55
C PHE A 7 1.55 3.23 3.43
N TYR A 8 1.57 3.96 4.54
CA TYR A 8 1.18 5.37 4.53
C TYR A 8 2.33 6.30 4.93
N ASN A 9 2.59 7.24 4.03
CA ASN A 9 3.36 8.44 4.29
C ASN A 9 2.87 9.54 3.35
N HIS A 10 2.56 10.72 3.90
CA HIS A 10 2.09 11.86 3.13
C HIS A 10 3.17 12.47 2.22
N LYS A 11 4.44 12.03 2.35
CA LYS A 11 5.50 12.36 1.40
C LYS A 11 5.42 11.45 0.17
N GLY A 12 5.39 12.04 -1.02
CA GLY A 12 5.56 11.34 -2.29
C GLY A 12 6.97 10.75 -2.47
N GLY A 13 7.11 9.72 -3.31
CA GLY A 13 8.44 9.18 -3.68
C GLY A 13 9.21 8.49 -2.55
N VAL A 14 8.52 7.88 -1.58
CA VAL A 14 9.13 7.09 -0.49
C VAL A 14 9.01 5.57 -0.70
N SER A 15 8.80 5.13 -1.95
CA SER A 15 8.65 3.72 -2.35
C SER A 15 7.41 2.98 -1.81
N LYS A 16 6.27 3.65 -1.56
CA LYS A 16 4.99 2.99 -1.15
C LYS A 16 4.59 1.87 -2.12
N THR A 17 4.21 2.24 -3.33
CA THR A 17 3.81 1.38 -4.45
C THR A 17 4.83 0.27 -4.71
N THR A 18 6.11 0.61 -4.83
CA THR A 18 7.18 -0.38 -5.09
C THR A 18 7.33 -1.40 -3.95
N THR A 19 7.10 -0.98 -2.70
CA THR A 19 7.13 -1.90 -1.55
C THR A 19 5.95 -2.85 -1.58
N ILE A 20 4.75 -2.33 -1.82
CA ILE A 20 3.54 -3.15 -1.90
C ILE A 20 3.66 -4.15 -3.05
N PHE A 21 4.09 -3.70 -4.23
CA PHE A 21 4.31 -4.55 -5.40
C PHE A 21 5.20 -5.76 -5.08
N ASN A 22 6.40 -5.52 -4.56
CA ASN A 22 7.34 -6.60 -4.25
C ASN A 22 6.88 -7.47 -3.05
N LEU A 23 6.28 -6.87 -2.02
CA LEU A 23 5.75 -7.61 -0.88
C LEU A 23 4.59 -8.54 -1.31
N ALA A 24 3.69 -8.06 -2.17
CA ALA A 24 2.57 -8.83 -2.69
C ALA A 24 3.05 -10.08 -3.44
N HIS A 25 4.03 -9.91 -4.33
CA HIS A 25 4.66 -11.04 -5.03
C HIS A 25 5.35 -12.01 -4.06
N TYR A 26 6.07 -11.50 -3.06
CA TYR A 26 6.78 -12.34 -2.10
C TYR A 26 5.81 -13.23 -1.30
N LEU A 27 4.71 -12.62 -0.80
CA LEU A 27 3.68 -13.33 -0.06
C LEU A 27 2.95 -14.36 -0.94
N ALA A 28 2.63 -14.00 -2.18
CA ALA A 28 1.99 -14.90 -3.14
C ALA A 28 2.87 -16.12 -3.48
N GLU A 29 4.18 -15.92 -3.68
CA GLU A 29 5.17 -17.01 -3.85
C GLU A 29 5.30 -17.87 -2.59
N SER A 30 5.09 -17.27 -1.41
CA SER A 30 5.12 -17.95 -0.12
C SER A 30 3.80 -18.69 0.19
N GLY A 31 2.83 -18.65 -0.74
CA GLY A 31 1.58 -19.42 -0.67
C GLY A 31 0.38 -18.68 -0.08
N ALA A 32 0.53 -17.42 0.33
CA ALA A 32 -0.58 -16.62 0.84
C ALA A 32 -1.42 -16.06 -0.32
N LYS A 33 -2.75 -16.01 -0.16
CA LYS A 33 -3.66 -15.37 -1.11
C LYS A 33 -3.75 -13.88 -0.85
N ILE A 34 -3.34 -13.09 -1.84
CA ILE A 34 -3.19 -11.64 -1.71
C ILE A 34 -4.13 -10.91 -2.66
N LEU A 35 -4.80 -9.89 -2.14
CA LEU A 35 -5.47 -8.88 -2.92
C LEU A 35 -4.72 -7.56 -2.80
N VAL A 36 -4.33 -6.96 -3.92
CA VAL A 36 -3.87 -5.57 -3.97
C VAL A 36 -5.04 -4.69 -4.36
N VAL A 37 -5.21 -3.56 -3.67
CA VAL A 37 -6.21 -2.53 -4.00
C VAL A 37 -5.48 -1.23 -4.27
N ASP A 38 -5.63 -0.71 -5.48
CA ASP A 38 -5.05 0.57 -5.87
C ASP A 38 -6.03 1.70 -5.55
N ALA A 39 -5.73 2.46 -4.50
CA ALA A 39 -6.47 3.63 -4.06
C ALA A 39 -5.67 4.93 -4.29
N ASP A 40 -4.64 4.90 -5.14
CA ASP A 40 -3.95 6.09 -5.62
C ASP A 40 -4.49 6.45 -7.02
N PRO A 41 -5.08 7.65 -7.21
CA PRO A 41 -5.49 8.12 -8.53
C PRO A 41 -4.36 8.14 -9.58
N GLN A 42 -3.09 8.06 -9.18
CA GLN A 42 -1.97 7.93 -10.11
C GLN A 42 -1.86 6.52 -10.74
N CYS A 43 -2.57 5.52 -10.22
CA CYS A 43 -2.63 4.16 -10.77
C CYS A 43 -1.28 3.44 -10.91
N ASN A 44 -0.25 3.87 -10.17
CA ASN A 44 1.13 3.38 -10.34
C ASN A 44 1.24 1.86 -10.06
N ILE A 45 0.51 1.32 -9.07
CA ILE A 45 0.60 -0.11 -8.76
C ILE A 45 -0.18 -0.94 -9.78
N THR A 46 -1.29 -0.41 -10.30
CA THR A 46 -2.01 -0.99 -11.43
C THR A 46 -1.10 -1.12 -12.64
N GLU A 47 -0.38 -0.05 -13.00
CA GLU A 47 0.57 -0.04 -14.11
C GLU A 47 1.69 -1.07 -13.93
N LEU A 48 2.24 -1.18 -12.71
CA LEU A 48 3.27 -2.18 -12.41
C LEU A 48 2.77 -3.62 -12.50
N LEU A 49 1.61 -3.94 -11.92
CA LEU A 49 1.08 -5.30 -11.87
C LEU A 49 0.53 -5.78 -13.21
N LEU A 50 0.02 -4.86 -14.04
CA LEU A 50 -0.53 -5.15 -15.36
C LEU A 50 0.41 -4.75 -16.51
N SER A 51 1.67 -4.43 -16.23
CA SER A 51 2.66 -3.98 -17.23
C SER A 51 2.67 -4.84 -18.52
N PRO A 52 2.68 -6.19 -18.47
CA PRO A 52 2.61 -7.01 -19.67
C PRO A 52 1.28 -6.90 -20.45
N GLU A 53 0.15 -6.76 -19.75
CA GLU A 53 -1.18 -6.59 -20.38
C GLU A 53 -1.28 -5.20 -21.03
N ILE A 54 -0.84 -4.16 -20.33
CA ILE A 54 -0.80 -2.78 -20.84
C ILE A 54 0.09 -2.69 -22.08
N ALA A 55 1.31 -3.25 -22.04
CA ALA A 55 2.20 -3.25 -23.20
C ALA A 55 1.57 -3.93 -24.43
N ALA A 56 0.82 -5.02 -24.23
CA ALA A 56 0.11 -5.70 -25.31
C ALA A 56 -1.05 -4.85 -25.87
N LEU A 57 -1.77 -4.13 -25.02
CA LEU A 57 -2.83 -3.21 -25.44
C LEU A 57 -2.27 -2.00 -26.19
N ASP A 58 -1.15 -1.42 -25.73
CA ASP A 58 -0.46 -0.32 -26.39
C ASP A 58 0.01 -0.73 -27.79
N ASP A 59 0.63 -1.92 -27.91
CA ASP A 59 1.03 -2.48 -29.20
C ASP A 59 -0.19 -2.69 -30.13
N GLU A 60 -1.32 -3.18 -29.59
CA GLU A 60 -2.54 -3.33 -30.38
C GLU A 60 -3.12 -1.98 -30.83
N GLN A 61 -3.14 -0.97 -29.94
CA GLN A 61 -3.59 0.37 -30.26
C GLN A 61 -2.71 1.01 -31.34
N LEU A 62 -1.39 0.85 -31.25
CA LEU A 62 -0.45 1.34 -32.28
C LEU A 62 -0.71 0.70 -33.65
N ASN A 63 -1.09 -0.57 -33.68
CA ASN A 63 -1.34 -1.31 -34.92
C ASN A 63 -2.75 -1.09 -35.50
N THR A 64 -3.76 -0.87 -34.64
CA THR A 64 -5.18 -0.81 -35.05
C THR A 64 -5.79 0.58 -34.99
N GLY A 65 -5.19 1.49 -34.21
CA GLY A 65 -5.75 2.81 -33.87
C GLY A 65 -6.90 2.76 -32.87
N VAL A 66 -7.26 1.58 -32.36
CA VAL A 66 -8.38 1.40 -31.42
C VAL A 66 -7.85 1.33 -30.00
N GLU A 67 -8.27 2.28 -29.18
CA GLU A 67 -8.01 2.25 -27.73
C GLU A 67 -8.93 1.22 -27.07
N LYS A 68 -8.35 0.35 -26.25
CA LYS A 68 -9.08 -0.65 -25.46
C LYS A 68 -8.87 -0.37 -23.98
N GLU A 69 -9.93 -0.53 -23.22
CA GLU A 69 -9.88 -0.38 -21.77
C GLU A 69 -9.29 -1.61 -21.11
N LEU A 70 -8.58 -1.38 -20.00
CA LEU A 70 -8.12 -2.45 -19.14
C LEU A 70 -9.30 -3.23 -18.57
N SER A 71 -9.15 -4.56 -18.57
CA SER A 71 -10.15 -5.46 -18.00
C SER A 71 -10.29 -5.27 -16.48
N GLY A 72 -11.34 -5.86 -15.89
CA GLY A 72 -11.58 -5.82 -14.45
C GLY A 72 -12.28 -4.55 -13.96
N THR A 73 -12.75 -4.61 -12.72
CA THR A 73 -13.49 -3.54 -12.04
C THR A 73 -12.52 -2.65 -11.27
N SER A 74 -12.60 -1.33 -11.45
CA SER A 74 -11.80 -0.39 -10.66
C SER A 74 -12.35 -0.17 -9.25
N LEU A 75 -11.53 0.34 -8.33
CA LEU A 75 -12.03 0.79 -7.02
C LEU A 75 -13.13 1.86 -7.16
N LEU A 76 -13.06 2.70 -8.19
CA LEU A 76 -14.09 3.70 -8.46
C LEU A 76 -15.42 3.05 -8.84
N ASP A 77 -15.42 2.08 -9.76
CA ASP A 77 -16.62 1.36 -10.20
C ASP A 77 -17.32 0.64 -9.02
N ILE A 78 -16.53 0.14 -8.07
CA ILE A 78 -17.03 -0.53 -6.87
C ILE A 78 -17.72 0.47 -5.92
N LEU A 79 -17.11 1.63 -5.72
CA LEU A 79 -17.55 2.60 -4.71
C LEU A 79 -18.65 3.53 -5.24
N LYS A 80 -18.55 3.96 -6.50
CA LYS A 80 -19.36 5.03 -7.08
C LYS A 80 -20.87 4.79 -6.99
N PRO A 81 -21.43 3.62 -7.39
CA PRO A 81 -22.88 3.39 -7.27
C PRO A 81 -23.38 3.48 -5.83
N ARG A 82 -22.54 3.07 -4.86
CA ARG A 82 -22.86 3.23 -3.45
C ARG A 82 -22.79 4.70 -3.04
N ILE A 83 -21.73 5.41 -3.42
CA ILE A 83 -21.52 6.83 -3.06
C ILE A 83 -22.62 7.72 -3.65
N GLU A 84 -23.04 7.48 -4.89
CA GLU A 84 -24.12 8.24 -5.55
C GLU A 84 -25.53 7.85 -5.06
N GLY A 85 -25.63 6.82 -4.22
CA GLY A 85 -26.88 6.40 -3.58
C GLY A 85 -27.76 5.50 -4.45
N GLU A 86 -27.23 4.98 -5.56
CA GLU A 86 -27.93 4.05 -6.44
C GLU A 86 -28.17 2.69 -5.77
N ILE A 87 -27.19 2.25 -4.97
CA ILE A 87 -27.28 1.00 -4.20
C ILE A 87 -27.09 1.25 -2.70
N PRO A 88 -27.78 0.51 -1.82
CA PRO A 88 -27.67 0.67 -0.37
C PRO A 88 -26.40 0.06 0.22
N ARG A 89 -25.73 -0.82 -0.54
CA ARG A 89 -24.52 -1.56 -0.18
C ARG A 89 -23.85 -2.10 -1.44
N ILE A 90 -22.53 -2.17 -1.46
CA ILE A 90 -21.72 -2.68 -2.57
C ILE A 90 -21.99 -4.16 -2.81
N ASN A 91 -22.37 -4.50 -4.04
CA ASN A 91 -22.56 -5.87 -4.53
C ASN A 91 -21.20 -6.52 -4.82
N LEU A 92 -20.93 -7.68 -4.22
CA LEU A 92 -19.63 -8.36 -4.35
C LEU A 92 -19.56 -9.27 -5.58
N ASP A 93 -20.71 -9.72 -6.09
CA ASP A 93 -20.79 -10.61 -7.25
C ASP A 93 -20.44 -9.89 -8.57
N GLU A 94 -20.55 -8.56 -8.58
CA GLU A 94 -20.22 -7.70 -9.73
C GLU A 94 -18.73 -7.32 -9.77
N VAL A 95 -17.97 -7.64 -8.73
CA VAL A 95 -16.55 -7.27 -8.64
C VAL A 95 -15.68 -8.28 -9.40
N ILE A 96 -15.08 -7.83 -10.49
CA ILE A 96 -14.16 -8.61 -11.33
C ILE A 96 -12.74 -8.15 -11.03
N VAL A 97 -11.93 -9.00 -10.41
CA VAL A 97 -10.52 -8.72 -10.14
C VAL A 97 -9.64 -9.06 -11.34
N ASN A 98 -8.54 -8.33 -11.49
CA ASN A 98 -7.46 -8.69 -12.41
C ASN A 98 -6.58 -9.77 -11.77
N LYS A 99 -6.44 -10.92 -12.43
CA LYS A 99 -5.59 -12.01 -11.94
C LYS A 99 -4.15 -11.82 -12.38
N ILE A 100 -3.25 -11.57 -11.44
CA ILE A 100 -1.82 -11.40 -11.73
C ILE A 100 -1.12 -12.75 -11.76
N ASN A 101 -1.42 -13.61 -10.77
CA ASN A 101 -1.01 -15.01 -10.74
C ASN A 101 -1.98 -15.83 -9.86
N ASN A 102 -1.65 -17.10 -9.56
CA ASN A 102 -2.53 -18.00 -8.81
C ASN A 102 -2.93 -17.50 -7.42
N ASN A 103 -2.11 -16.65 -6.79
CA ASN A 103 -2.26 -16.20 -5.41
C ASN A 103 -2.25 -14.67 -5.28
N LEU A 104 -2.27 -13.93 -6.38
CA LEU A 104 -2.21 -12.47 -6.40
C LEU A 104 -3.25 -11.92 -7.36
N ASP A 105 -4.22 -11.21 -6.80
CA ASP A 105 -5.27 -10.52 -7.51
C ASP A 105 -5.17 -9.00 -7.28
N LEU A 106 -5.72 -8.22 -8.20
CA LEU A 106 -5.73 -6.77 -8.18
C LEU A 106 -7.14 -6.22 -8.37
N ILE A 107 -7.52 -5.24 -7.55
CA ILE A 107 -8.55 -4.25 -7.88
C ILE A 107 -7.83 -3.01 -8.38
N LYS A 108 -8.01 -2.72 -9.67
CA LYS A 108 -7.29 -1.64 -10.35
C LYS A 108 -7.71 -0.25 -9.87
N GLY A 109 -6.79 0.68 -10.04
CA GLY A 109 -7.00 2.10 -9.78
C GLY A 109 -7.83 2.73 -10.88
N ASP A 110 -8.26 3.96 -10.64
CA ASP A 110 -8.85 4.82 -11.66
C ASP A 110 -8.36 6.26 -11.47
N VAL A 111 -7.97 6.91 -12.57
CA VAL A 111 -7.52 8.32 -12.56
C VAL A 111 -8.60 9.27 -12.07
N SER A 112 -9.86 8.87 -12.20
CA SER A 112 -11.06 9.58 -11.79
C SER A 112 -11.42 9.31 -10.32
N LEU A 113 -10.63 8.57 -9.54
CA LEU A 113 -10.86 8.36 -8.10
C LEU A 113 -10.99 9.67 -7.31
N ASN A 114 -10.40 10.76 -7.81
CA ASN A 114 -10.57 12.10 -7.24
C ASN A 114 -12.04 12.57 -7.26
N SER A 115 -12.89 12.04 -8.16
CA SER A 115 -14.29 12.46 -8.28
C SER A 115 -15.14 12.09 -7.07
N ILE A 116 -14.75 11.06 -6.32
CA ILE A 116 -15.46 10.61 -5.11
C ILE A 116 -14.84 11.17 -3.83
N GLU A 117 -13.76 11.95 -3.94
CA GLU A 117 -13.05 12.46 -2.76
C GLU A 117 -13.88 13.50 -2.01
N ASP A 118 -14.61 14.35 -2.73
CA ASP A 118 -15.54 15.33 -2.15
C ASP A 118 -16.70 14.64 -1.42
N ASP A 119 -17.27 13.57 -1.98
CA ASP A 119 -18.33 12.81 -1.33
C ASP A 119 -17.84 12.12 -0.04
N LEU A 120 -16.64 11.54 -0.06
CA LEU A 120 -16.01 10.96 1.12
C LEU A 120 -15.68 12.04 2.17
N ALA A 121 -15.35 13.26 1.74
CA ALA A 121 -15.13 14.39 2.62
C ALA A 121 -16.46 14.87 3.24
N GLU A 122 -17.53 14.97 2.45
CA GLU A 122 -18.87 15.29 2.94
C GLU A 122 -19.35 14.22 3.93
N ALA A 123 -19.21 12.94 3.60
CA ALA A 123 -19.59 11.84 4.48
C ALA A 123 -18.88 11.90 5.83
N HIS A 124 -17.59 12.26 5.82
CA HIS A 124 -16.84 12.52 7.05
C HIS A 124 -17.34 13.77 7.79
N GLY A 125 -17.66 14.87 7.11
CA GLY A 125 -18.24 16.07 7.73
C GLY A 125 -19.63 15.81 8.36
N GLN A 126 -20.42 14.95 7.72
CA GLN A 126 -21.79 14.60 8.13
C GLN A 126 -21.87 13.39 9.07
N ARG A 127 -20.73 12.88 9.56
CA ARG A 127 -20.67 11.67 10.40
C ARG A 127 -21.55 11.72 11.67
N PHE A 128 -21.74 12.91 12.25
CA PHE A 128 -22.61 13.12 13.42
C PHE A 128 -24.08 13.36 13.09
N SER A 129 -24.39 13.59 11.81
CA SER A 129 -25.75 13.89 11.38
C SER A 129 -26.67 12.66 11.47
N SER A 130 -27.96 12.85 11.25
CA SER A 130 -28.93 11.75 11.10
C SER A 130 -28.98 11.19 9.66
N LYS A 131 -28.17 11.72 8.73
CA LYS A 131 -28.17 11.31 7.32
C LYS A 131 -27.59 9.90 7.20
N THR A 132 -28.49 8.92 7.02
CA THR A 132 -28.10 7.50 6.91
C THR A 132 -27.17 7.26 5.73
N HIS A 133 -27.42 7.92 4.60
CA HIS A 133 -26.59 7.79 3.40
C HIS A 133 -25.11 8.10 3.70
N ASP A 134 -24.81 9.26 4.27
CA ASP A 134 -23.44 9.68 4.59
C ASP A 134 -22.76 8.71 5.56
N LYS A 135 -23.49 8.23 6.57
CA LYS A 135 -22.96 7.24 7.52
C LYS A 135 -22.57 5.93 6.85
N ARG A 136 -23.35 5.42 5.88
CA ARG A 136 -22.92 4.21 5.16
C ARG A 136 -21.84 4.49 4.12
N THR A 137 -21.76 5.71 3.61
CA THR A 137 -20.67 6.15 2.70
C THR A 137 -19.35 6.16 3.47
N TYR A 138 -19.36 6.68 4.70
CA TYR A 138 -18.22 6.69 5.61
C TYR A 138 -17.61 5.30 5.85
N VAL A 139 -18.45 4.27 6.03
CA VAL A 139 -17.98 2.89 6.29
C VAL A 139 -17.82 2.04 5.03
N ALA A 140 -18.11 2.57 3.84
CA ALA A 140 -18.24 1.78 2.61
C ALA A 140 -16.97 1.00 2.26
N ILE A 141 -15.80 1.65 2.32
CA ILE A 141 -14.50 1.03 2.00
C ILE A 141 -14.19 -0.09 3.00
N GLY A 142 -14.32 0.16 4.30
CA GLY A 142 -14.05 -0.84 5.33
C GLY A 142 -14.98 -2.05 5.27
N ASP A 143 -16.27 -1.82 5.00
CA ASP A 143 -17.27 -2.87 4.79
C ASP A 143 -16.95 -3.72 3.57
N PHE A 144 -16.62 -3.07 2.45
CA PHE A 144 -16.26 -3.74 1.20
C PHE A 144 -15.04 -4.64 1.38
N LEU A 145 -13.91 -4.08 1.83
CA LEU A 145 -12.66 -4.83 1.97
C LEU A 145 -12.83 -6.03 2.91
N TYR A 146 -13.55 -5.84 4.02
CA TYR A 146 -13.81 -6.91 4.97
C TYR A 146 -14.66 -8.04 4.38
N ARG A 147 -15.78 -7.72 3.75
CA ARG A 147 -16.67 -8.77 3.21
C ARG A 147 -16.04 -9.45 2.01
N PHE A 148 -15.51 -8.67 1.06
CA PHE A 148 -14.91 -9.21 -0.16
C PHE A 148 -13.68 -10.07 0.17
N GLY A 149 -12.83 -9.58 1.09
CA GLY A 149 -11.70 -10.33 1.63
C GLY A 149 -12.08 -11.72 2.10
N ASN A 150 -13.04 -11.77 3.03
CA ASN A 150 -13.45 -13.01 3.67
C ASN A 150 -14.21 -13.95 2.71
N GLU A 151 -15.04 -13.41 1.83
CA GLU A 151 -15.80 -14.21 0.85
C GLU A 151 -14.88 -14.89 -0.15
N LYS A 152 -13.88 -14.17 -0.67
CA LYS A 152 -12.91 -14.73 -1.63
C LYS A 152 -11.75 -15.49 -0.95
N GLY A 153 -11.65 -15.40 0.37
CA GLY A 153 -10.67 -16.13 1.18
C GLY A 153 -9.24 -15.62 1.02
N TYR A 154 -9.05 -14.30 0.94
CA TYR A 154 -7.72 -13.70 0.96
C TYR A 154 -7.11 -13.74 2.36
N ASP A 155 -5.81 -13.99 2.47
CA ASP A 155 -5.07 -13.91 3.73
C ASP A 155 -4.77 -12.44 4.07
N TYR A 156 -4.31 -11.69 3.07
CA TYR A 156 -3.98 -10.27 3.20
C TYR A 156 -4.57 -9.44 2.07
N ILE A 157 -5.00 -8.23 2.42
CA ILE A 157 -5.36 -7.18 1.47
C ILE A 157 -4.37 -6.03 1.65
N LEU A 158 -3.61 -5.71 0.60
CA LEU A 158 -2.65 -4.61 0.60
C LEU A 158 -3.23 -3.41 -0.15
N ILE A 159 -3.38 -2.28 0.52
CA ILE A 159 -3.92 -1.05 -0.08
C ILE A 159 -2.77 -0.11 -0.42
N ASP A 160 -2.60 0.23 -1.70
CA ASP A 160 -1.73 1.32 -2.14
C ASP A 160 -2.50 2.64 -2.08
N VAL A 161 -1.98 3.59 -1.31
CA VAL A 161 -2.61 4.90 -1.11
C VAL A 161 -1.67 6.00 -1.55
N GLY A 162 -2.26 7.05 -2.14
CA GLY A 162 -1.51 8.22 -2.56
C GLY A 162 -0.86 8.99 -1.40
N PRO A 163 0.00 9.99 -1.70
CA PRO A 163 0.59 10.87 -0.70
C PRO A 163 -0.41 11.86 -0.08
N SER A 164 -1.64 11.94 -0.60
CA SER A 164 -2.70 12.80 -0.08
C SER A 164 -3.07 12.44 1.36
N SER A 165 -3.38 13.45 2.18
CA SER A 165 -4.02 13.30 3.49
C SER A 165 -5.54 13.54 3.43
N GLY A 166 -6.13 13.36 2.25
CA GLY A 166 -7.53 13.60 1.96
C GLY A 166 -8.46 12.46 2.40
N ALA A 167 -9.70 12.49 1.89
CA ALA A 167 -10.77 11.66 2.41
C ALA A 167 -10.65 10.18 2.03
N LEU A 168 -10.16 9.90 0.82
CA LEU A 168 -9.92 8.53 0.36
C LEU A 168 -8.82 7.85 1.20
N THR A 169 -7.67 8.49 1.35
CA THR A 169 -6.56 7.97 2.17
C THR A 169 -6.98 7.74 3.61
N ARG A 170 -7.71 8.68 4.23
CA ARG A 170 -8.23 8.54 5.59
C ARG A 170 -9.13 7.31 5.72
N SER A 171 -10.05 7.14 4.77
CA SER A 171 -11.02 6.02 4.79
C SER A 171 -10.31 4.68 4.62
N CYS A 172 -9.30 4.61 3.75
CA CYS A 172 -8.45 3.42 3.61
C CYS A 172 -7.65 3.14 4.89
N PHE A 173 -7.05 4.16 5.50
CA PHE A 173 -6.28 4.01 6.74
C PHE A 173 -7.14 3.50 7.89
N LEU A 174 -8.33 4.07 8.10
CA LEU A 174 -9.27 3.66 9.15
C LEU A 174 -9.86 2.25 8.93
N ALA A 175 -9.81 1.75 7.70
CA ALA A 175 -10.22 0.39 7.37
C ALA A 175 -9.15 -0.68 7.66
N CYS A 176 -7.90 -0.28 7.89
CA CYS A 176 -6.78 -1.20 8.05
C CYS A 176 -6.72 -1.88 9.42
N ASP A 177 -6.11 -3.06 9.46
CA ASP A 177 -5.73 -3.77 10.68
C ASP A 177 -4.28 -3.45 11.08
N GLY A 178 -3.40 -3.18 10.10
CA GLY A 178 -2.03 -2.76 10.32
C GLY A 178 -1.49 -1.80 9.26
N PHE A 179 -0.41 -1.09 9.57
CA PHE A 179 0.24 -0.19 8.62
C PHE A 179 1.75 -0.08 8.82
N PHE A 180 2.45 0.24 7.75
CA PHE A 180 3.86 0.64 7.76
C PHE A 180 4.03 2.12 7.43
N ILE A 181 5.12 2.72 7.93
CA ILE A 181 5.56 4.06 7.51
C ILE A 181 6.79 3.92 6.62
N PRO A 182 6.66 4.01 5.28
CA PRO A 182 7.81 4.01 4.40
C PRO A 182 8.51 5.37 4.41
N THR A 183 9.84 5.37 4.44
CA THR A 183 10.66 6.58 4.56
C THR A 183 11.88 6.51 3.63
N ALA A 184 12.38 7.69 3.27
CA ALA A 184 13.71 7.84 2.69
C ALA A 184 14.63 8.56 3.69
N PRO A 185 15.95 8.25 3.75
CA PRO A 185 16.88 8.82 4.70
C PRO A 185 17.29 10.24 4.33
N ASP A 186 16.37 11.18 4.55
CA ASP A 186 16.53 12.61 4.33
C ASP A 186 15.85 13.45 5.42
N ARG A 187 16.18 14.74 5.47
CA ARG A 187 15.62 15.69 6.46
C ARG A 187 14.12 15.85 6.35
N PHE A 188 13.57 15.82 5.14
CA PHE A 188 12.15 16.06 4.92
C PHE A 188 11.29 14.91 5.44
N ASN A 189 11.78 13.67 5.37
CA ASN A 189 11.10 12.51 5.97
C ASN A 189 11.02 12.61 7.49
N VAL A 190 12.06 13.12 8.15
CA VAL A 190 12.02 13.40 9.60
C VAL A 190 10.90 14.40 9.93
N GLN A 191 10.76 15.47 9.14
CA GLN A 191 9.66 16.42 9.33
C GLN A 191 8.29 15.80 9.00
N ALA A 192 8.23 14.96 7.96
CA ALA A 192 7.01 14.29 7.55
C ALA A 192 6.48 13.35 8.64
N ILE A 193 7.34 12.67 9.40
CA ILE A 193 6.85 11.81 10.49
C ILE A 193 6.07 12.62 11.53
N LYS A 194 6.53 13.82 11.90
CA LYS A 194 5.83 14.69 12.86
C LYS A 194 4.43 15.09 12.38
N THR A 195 4.33 15.54 11.13
CA THR A 195 3.04 15.93 10.55
C THR A 195 2.12 14.71 10.38
N LEU A 196 2.69 13.56 10.00
CA LEU A 196 1.95 12.30 9.90
C LEU A 196 1.37 11.89 11.26
N SER A 197 2.14 11.99 12.35
CA SER A 197 1.67 11.69 13.71
C SER A 197 0.42 12.50 14.06
N SER A 198 0.43 13.81 13.76
CA SER A 198 -0.71 14.69 14.03
C SER A 198 -1.93 14.33 13.18
N ILE A 199 -1.73 14.01 11.90
CA ILE A 199 -2.80 13.60 10.98
C ILE A 199 -3.47 12.31 11.45
N ILE A 200 -2.66 11.28 11.75
CA ILE A 200 -3.15 9.97 12.20
C ILE A 200 -3.86 10.12 13.55
N ASN A 201 -3.30 10.87 14.50
CA ASN A 201 -3.95 11.11 15.79
C ASN A 201 -5.34 11.71 15.60
N ARG A 202 -5.44 12.75 14.76
CA ARG A 202 -6.73 13.39 14.45
C ARG A 202 -7.73 12.40 13.86
N TRP A 203 -7.33 11.61 12.87
CA TRP A 203 -8.21 10.63 12.25
C TRP A 203 -8.72 9.59 13.25
N MET A 204 -7.86 9.07 14.12
CA MET A 204 -8.26 8.08 15.13
C MET A 204 -9.20 8.69 16.17
N ASN A 205 -8.94 9.91 16.67
CA ASN A 205 -9.81 10.61 17.60
C ASN A 205 -11.21 10.87 17.00
N GLU A 206 -11.26 11.45 15.79
CA GLU A 206 -12.53 11.76 15.10
C GLU A 206 -13.35 10.50 14.77
N HIS A 207 -12.67 9.36 14.58
CA HIS A 207 -13.31 8.06 14.34
C HIS A 207 -13.82 7.42 15.64
N GLU A 208 -13.07 7.53 16.73
CA GLU A 208 -13.47 7.02 18.04
C GLU A 208 -14.75 7.69 18.55
N GLU A 209 -14.91 9.00 18.30
CA GLU A 209 -16.10 9.78 18.69
C GLU A 209 -17.42 9.22 18.12
N ILE A 210 -17.37 8.52 16.98
CA ILE A 210 -18.56 7.98 16.30
C ILE A 210 -18.71 6.46 16.43
N TYR A 211 -17.71 5.77 16.98
CA TYR A 211 -17.60 4.31 16.90
C TYR A 211 -18.81 3.60 17.54
N GLU A 212 -19.10 3.89 18.81
CA GLU A 212 -20.21 3.30 19.55
C GLU A 212 -21.56 3.60 18.89
N GLN A 213 -21.78 4.84 18.45
CA GLN A 213 -23.02 5.23 17.78
C GLN A 213 -23.23 4.44 16.48
N PHE A 214 -22.16 4.22 15.70
CA PHE A 214 -22.26 3.46 14.46
C PHE A 214 -22.53 1.97 14.72
N LEU A 215 -21.96 1.40 15.79
CA LEU A 215 -22.26 0.04 16.23
C LEU A 215 -23.72 -0.12 16.66
N GLU A 216 -24.25 0.82 17.45
CA GLU A 216 -25.67 0.83 17.86
C GLU A 216 -26.62 0.91 16.66
N LEU A 217 -26.22 1.61 15.60
CA LEU A 217 -26.96 1.70 14.33
C LEU A 217 -26.80 0.45 13.44
N GLY A 218 -26.02 -0.54 13.86
CA GLY A 218 -25.74 -1.76 13.09
C GLY A 218 -24.90 -1.51 11.84
N LEU A 219 -24.11 -0.42 11.80
CA LEU A 219 -23.21 -0.13 10.70
C LEU A 219 -21.92 -0.95 10.84
N PRO A 220 -21.35 -1.44 9.72
CA PRO A 220 -20.12 -2.24 9.71
C PRO A 220 -18.86 -1.38 9.92
N ILE A 221 -18.82 -0.59 10.99
CA ILE A 221 -17.69 0.26 11.33
C ILE A 221 -16.50 -0.58 11.83
N LYS A 222 -15.30 -0.28 11.34
CA LYS A 222 -14.04 -0.82 11.86
C LYS A 222 -13.61 -0.04 13.10
N HIS A 223 -12.66 -0.55 13.89
CA HIS A 223 -12.18 0.17 15.08
C HIS A 223 -11.35 1.41 14.73
N GLY A 224 -10.81 1.52 13.51
CA GLY A 224 -10.02 2.69 13.08
C GLY A 224 -8.69 2.88 13.81
N LYS A 225 -8.22 1.87 14.54
CA LYS A 225 -6.96 1.87 15.29
C LYS A 225 -6.03 0.77 14.77
N PRO A 226 -5.41 0.93 13.58
CA PRO A 226 -4.53 -0.08 13.01
C PRO A 226 -3.21 -0.19 13.81
N LYS A 227 -2.65 -1.40 13.88
CA LYS A 227 -1.36 -1.67 14.50
C LYS A 227 -0.21 -1.13 13.66
N PHE A 228 0.77 -0.47 14.29
CA PHE A 228 1.98 -0.02 13.63
C PHE A 228 2.97 -1.19 13.48
N LEU A 229 3.27 -1.56 12.24
CA LEU A 229 4.10 -2.72 11.90
C LEU A 229 5.59 -2.36 11.73
N GLY A 230 5.91 -1.07 11.80
CA GLY A 230 7.26 -0.54 11.70
C GLY A 230 7.46 0.40 10.52
N THR A 231 8.70 0.85 10.36
CA THR A 231 9.12 1.72 9.25
C THR A 231 10.01 0.96 8.27
N THR A 232 9.89 1.27 6.98
CA THR A 232 10.86 0.83 5.98
C THR A 232 11.73 2.01 5.55
N ILE A 233 13.03 1.82 5.41
CA ILE A 233 13.93 2.86 4.91
C ILE A 233 14.42 2.50 3.51
N GLN A 234 14.20 3.37 2.52
CA GLN A 234 14.56 3.13 1.12
C GLN A 234 15.32 4.28 0.45
N HIS A 235 15.71 4.11 -0.82
CA HIS A 235 16.40 5.13 -1.63
C HIS A 235 17.78 5.57 -1.09
N PHE A 236 18.50 4.67 -0.42
CA PHE A 236 19.88 4.91 -0.03
C PHE A 236 20.87 4.08 -0.86
N LYS A 237 22.08 4.61 -1.01
CA LYS A 237 23.18 3.92 -1.70
C LYS A 237 24.11 3.25 -0.69
N ILE A 238 24.63 2.10 -1.07
CA ILE A 238 25.58 1.31 -0.30
C ILE A 238 27.02 1.57 -0.82
N ILE A 239 27.98 1.53 0.09
CA ILE A 239 29.42 1.46 -0.18
C ILE A 239 30.05 0.43 0.78
N ASN A 240 30.82 -0.53 0.25
CA ASN A 240 31.45 -1.59 1.05
C ASN A 240 30.48 -2.32 2.01
N GLY A 241 29.27 -2.63 1.54
CA GLY A 241 28.24 -3.34 2.32
C GLY A 241 27.52 -2.50 3.38
N ARG A 242 27.80 -1.19 3.47
CA ARG A 242 27.12 -0.28 4.42
C ARG A 242 26.47 0.92 3.72
N PRO A 243 25.39 1.50 4.25
CA PRO A 243 24.86 2.77 3.74
C PRO A 243 25.94 3.85 3.72
N LYS A 244 25.95 4.71 2.68
CA LYS A 244 26.88 5.85 2.65
C LYS A 244 26.66 6.75 3.88
N PRO A 245 27.71 7.40 4.44
CA PRO A 245 27.62 8.16 5.68
C PRO A 245 26.50 9.21 5.74
N GLY A 246 26.24 9.89 4.61
CA GLY A 246 25.17 10.88 4.51
C GLY A 246 23.76 10.29 4.71
N PHE A 247 23.51 9.07 4.26
CA PHE A 247 22.25 8.37 4.50
C PHE A 247 22.20 7.83 5.92
N GLN A 248 23.31 7.23 6.41
CA GLN A 248 23.39 6.67 7.76
C GLN A 248 22.99 7.68 8.85
N LEU A 249 23.36 8.95 8.67
CA LEU A 249 22.96 10.03 9.56
C LEU A 249 21.43 10.08 9.77
N TRP A 250 20.67 10.01 8.69
CA TRP A 250 19.20 10.07 8.73
C TRP A 250 18.59 8.73 9.14
N MET A 251 19.19 7.62 8.72
CA MET A 251 18.79 6.27 9.16
C MET A 251 18.85 6.10 10.67
N ASN A 252 19.78 6.78 11.35
CA ASN A 252 19.88 6.78 12.80
C ASN A 252 18.93 7.77 13.49
N ARG A 253 18.36 8.74 12.75
CA ARG A 253 17.45 9.77 13.28
C ARG A 253 15.99 9.40 13.12
N ILE A 254 15.62 8.74 12.02
CA ILE A 254 14.23 8.36 11.72
C ILE A 254 13.63 7.51 12.86
N PRO A 255 14.26 6.41 13.33
CA PRO A 255 13.73 5.62 14.45
C PRO A 255 13.51 6.44 15.71
N LYS A 256 14.46 7.35 16.04
CA LYS A 256 14.35 8.22 17.23
C LYS A 256 13.13 9.13 17.15
N VAL A 257 12.88 9.72 15.98
CA VAL A 257 11.74 10.61 15.74
C VAL A 257 10.43 9.85 15.83
N ILE A 258 10.35 8.62 15.31
CA ILE A 258 9.14 7.81 15.45
C ILE A 258 8.88 7.47 16.93
N VAL A 259 9.91 7.05 17.67
CA VAL A 259 9.77 6.74 19.11
C VAL A 259 9.38 7.99 19.91
N THR A 260 9.96 9.15 19.61
CA THR A 260 9.66 10.38 20.36
C THR A 260 8.33 11.02 19.97
N ASP A 261 7.96 11.06 18.69
CA ASP A 261 6.84 11.86 18.20
C ASP A 261 5.61 11.01 17.79
N PHE A 262 5.75 9.70 17.60
CA PHE A 262 4.66 8.85 17.11
C PHE A 262 4.22 7.78 18.11
N PHE A 263 5.14 7.20 18.89
CA PHE A 263 4.75 6.20 19.90
C PHE A 263 3.84 6.77 20.98
N ASP A 264 4.01 8.04 21.35
CA ASP A 264 3.10 8.72 22.28
C ASP A 264 1.67 8.74 21.73
N VAL A 265 1.50 9.02 20.43
CA VAL A 265 0.19 8.98 19.75
C VAL A 265 -0.38 7.55 19.76
N LEU A 266 0.41 6.55 19.39
CA LEU A 266 -0.07 5.16 19.36
C LEU A 266 -0.43 4.66 20.76
N SER A 267 0.33 5.04 21.79
CA SER A 267 0.09 4.65 23.18
C SER A 267 -1.20 5.26 23.73
N GLN A 268 -1.51 6.51 23.37
CA GLN A 268 -2.79 7.15 23.73
C GLN A 268 -4.01 6.39 23.16
N HIS A 269 -3.84 5.78 22.00
CA HIS A 269 -4.88 5.02 21.31
C HIS A 269 -4.86 3.52 21.62
N SER A 270 -3.86 3.05 22.37
CA SER A 270 -3.73 1.65 22.76
C SER A 270 -4.63 1.32 23.95
N THR A 271 -5.02 0.06 24.06
CA THR A 271 -5.78 -0.48 25.18
C THR A 271 -5.03 -1.65 25.80
N THR A 272 -5.46 -2.13 26.97
CA THR A 272 -4.88 -3.33 27.61
C THR A 272 -4.92 -4.56 26.71
N GLU A 273 -5.90 -4.65 25.82
CA GLU A 273 -6.07 -5.78 24.89
C GLU A 273 -5.44 -5.54 23.52
N LYS A 274 -5.16 -4.28 23.17
CA LYS A 274 -4.65 -3.88 21.85
C LYS A 274 -3.57 -2.81 21.97
N ASP A 275 -2.33 -3.26 22.01
CA ASP A 275 -1.15 -2.40 21.85
C ASP A 275 -0.91 -2.10 20.37
N LEU A 276 -1.03 -0.82 19.99
CA LEU A 276 -0.81 -0.36 18.62
C LEU A 276 0.67 -0.23 18.27
N THR A 277 1.57 -0.22 19.24
CA THR A 277 3.03 -0.21 19.02
C THR A 277 3.58 -1.61 18.73
N CYS A 278 2.80 -2.65 19.01
CA CYS A 278 3.20 -4.06 18.90
C CYS A 278 4.45 -4.42 19.71
N GLY A 279 4.70 -3.73 20.82
CA GLY A 279 5.92 -3.86 21.61
C GLY A 279 7.20 -3.50 20.85
N LEU A 280 7.11 -2.81 19.72
CA LEU A 280 8.28 -2.36 18.97
C LEU A 280 9.04 -1.32 19.79
N ASP A 281 10.36 -1.30 19.64
CA ASP A 281 11.30 -0.37 20.25
C ASP A 281 12.25 0.20 19.20
N ILE A 282 13.20 1.05 19.62
CA ILE A 282 14.14 1.70 18.70
C ILE A 282 14.95 0.71 17.83
N ASP A 283 15.17 -0.50 18.31
CA ASP A 283 15.98 -1.52 17.65
C ASP A 283 15.15 -2.39 16.70
N THR A 284 13.85 -2.54 16.97
CA THR A 284 12.94 -3.42 16.22
C THR A 284 11.96 -2.68 15.30
N ILE A 285 11.83 -1.36 15.45
CA ILE A 285 10.92 -0.49 14.69
C ILE A 285 11.24 -0.44 13.20
N ASN A 286 12.50 -0.63 12.83
CA ASN A 286 12.91 -0.69 11.44
C ASN A 286 12.58 -2.07 10.89
N ALA A 287 11.47 -2.16 10.16
CA ALA A 287 11.00 -3.39 9.57
C ALA A 287 11.98 -3.91 8.53
N THR A 288 12.50 -3.03 7.66
CA THR A 288 13.54 -3.40 6.68
C THR A 288 14.21 -2.17 6.08
N GLN A 289 15.42 -2.36 5.57
CA GLN A 289 16.22 -1.34 4.89
C GLN A 289 16.52 -1.79 3.46
N ILE A 290 15.87 -1.17 2.48
CA ILE A 290 15.98 -1.56 1.07
C ILE A 290 16.84 -0.54 0.31
N PRO A 291 18.06 -0.91 -0.12
CA PRO A 291 18.89 0.01 -0.90
C PRO A 291 18.27 0.27 -2.27
N ASP A 292 18.68 1.37 -2.90
CA ASP A 292 18.24 1.73 -4.24
C ASP A 292 18.41 0.58 -5.24
N PHE A 293 17.35 0.26 -5.99
CA PHE A 293 17.32 -0.83 -6.97
C PHE A 293 18.25 -0.59 -8.17
N GLY A 294 18.68 0.66 -8.41
CA GLY A 294 19.48 1.04 -9.57
C GLY A 294 18.81 0.59 -10.87
N SER A 295 19.59 -0.08 -11.73
CA SER A 295 19.10 -0.59 -13.03
C SER A 295 18.03 -1.68 -12.93
N LEU A 296 17.76 -2.25 -11.74
CA LEU A 296 16.68 -3.21 -11.56
C LEU A 296 15.30 -2.53 -11.44
N ALA A 297 15.22 -1.25 -11.03
CA ALA A 297 13.95 -0.52 -10.97
C ALA A 297 13.24 -0.40 -12.32
N PRO A 298 13.88 0.14 -13.39
CA PRO A 298 13.25 0.21 -14.69
C PRO A 298 12.95 -1.17 -15.28
N LEU A 299 13.74 -2.21 -14.92
CA LEU A 299 13.44 -3.57 -15.31
C LEU A 299 12.13 -4.09 -14.71
N MET A 300 11.90 -3.87 -13.41
CA MET A 300 10.64 -4.26 -12.78
C MET A 300 9.44 -3.57 -13.45
N GLN A 301 9.57 -2.29 -13.77
CA GLN A 301 8.54 -1.51 -14.46
C GLN A 301 8.24 -2.07 -15.86
N GLU A 302 9.29 -2.37 -16.61
CA GLU A 302 9.20 -2.83 -17.99
C GLU A 302 8.61 -4.24 -18.13
N CYS A 303 8.87 -5.15 -17.16
CA CYS A 303 8.42 -6.55 -17.27
C CYS A 303 7.31 -6.92 -16.28
N GLY A 304 6.89 -6.03 -15.39
CA GLY A 304 5.88 -6.29 -14.37
C GLY A 304 6.25 -7.43 -13.41
N LYS A 305 7.55 -7.62 -13.13
CA LYS A 305 8.05 -8.64 -12.21
C LYS A 305 8.65 -8.01 -10.96
N ALA A 306 8.46 -8.65 -9.81
CA ALA A 306 9.17 -8.27 -8.59
C ALA A 306 10.69 -8.39 -8.77
N VAL A 307 11.46 -7.63 -7.99
CA VAL A 307 12.92 -7.55 -8.12
C VAL A 307 13.58 -8.92 -8.03
N PHE A 308 13.06 -9.80 -7.18
CA PHE A 308 13.59 -11.14 -6.95
C PHE A 308 13.14 -12.17 -8.00
N GLN A 309 12.23 -11.78 -8.90
CA GLN A 309 11.74 -12.58 -10.03
C GLN A 309 12.46 -12.24 -11.35
N ILE A 310 13.29 -11.19 -11.36
CA ILE A 310 14.05 -10.77 -12.54
C ILE A 310 15.02 -11.87 -12.97
N SER A 311 14.84 -12.36 -14.20
CA SER A 311 15.72 -13.32 -14.84
C SER A 311 16.84 -12.63 -15.62
N GLN A 312 17.83 -13.41 -16.06
CA GLN A 312 18.90 -12.88 -16.89
C GLN A 312 18.33 -12.33 -18.21
N GLN A 313 17.38 -13.02 -18.81
CA GLN A 313 16.77 -12.65 -20.08
C GLN A 313 16.05 -11.30 -19.99
N ASP A 314 15.35 -11.03 -18.88
CA ASP A 314 14.65 -9.77 -18.67
C ASP A 314 15.59 -8.56 -18.77
N THR A 315 16.86 -8.70 -18.40
CA THR A 315 17.85 -7.61 -18.46
C THR A 315 18.06 -7.04 -19.87
N ALA A 316 17.74 -7.81 -20.92
CA ALA A 316 17.80 -7.35 -22.30
C ALA A 316 16.76 -6.24 -22.61
N LEU A 317 15.70 -6.12 -21.82
CA LEU A 317 14.61 -5.20 -22.10
C LEU A 317 15.06 -3.73 -22.04
N ILE A 318 15.96 -3.40 -21.11
CA ILE A 318 16.45 -2.02 -20.90
C ILE A 318 17.77 -1.72 -21.64
N ILE A 319 18.20 -2.59 -22.55
CA ILE A 319 19.47 -2.46 -23.27
C ILE A 319 19.17 -2.32 -24.76
N THR A 320 19.73 -1.29 -25.40
CA THR A 320 19.54 -1.02 -26.83
C THR A 320 19.95 -2.21 -27.72
N SER A 321 21.01 -2.93 -27.35
CA SER A 321 21.47 -4.11 -28.10
C SER A 321 20.59 -5.35 -27.91
N ARG A 322 19.64 -5.34 -26.95
CA ARG A 322 18.83 -6.49 -26.54
C ARG A 322 19.65 -7.72 -26.12
N VAL A 323 20.91 -7.53 -25.75
CA VAL A 323 21.78 -8.61 -25.24
C VAL A 323 21.68 -8.64 -23.72
N PRO A 324 21.27 -9.76 -23.10
CA PRO A 324 21.22 -9.90 -21.65
C PRO A 324 22.54 -9.57 -20.96
N TRP A 325 22.49 -9.03 -19.74
CA TRP A 325 23.65 -8.92 -18.86
C TRP A 325 24.33 -10.28 -18.70
N ASN A 326 25.66 -10.28 -18.66
CA ASN A 326 26.45 -11.50 -18.52
C ASN A 326 27.65 -11.28 -17.58
N GLY A 327 28.41 -12.34 -17.34
CA GLY A 327 29.69 -12.25 -16.62
C GLY A 327 29.59 -11.68 -15.21
N GLY A 328 30.44 -10.69 -14.89
CA GLY A 328 30.46 -10.04 -13.57
C GLY A 328 29.17 -9.26 -13.27
N THR A 329 28.67 -8.51 -14.25
CA THR A 329 27.47 -7.67 -14.10
C THR A 329 26.24 -8.47 -13.70
N TRP A 330 26.01 -9.63 -14.33
CA TRP A 330 24.91 -10.51 -13.96
C TRP A 330 25.11 -11.14 -12.58
N ARG A 331 26.32 -11.61 -12.26
CA ARG A 331 26.62 -12.16 -10.92
C ARG A 331 26.38 -11.15 -9.79
N ASP A 332 26.72 -9.89 -10.02
CA ASP A 332 26.47 -8.81 -9.07
C ASP A 332 24.98 -8.46 -8.97
N ALA A 333 24.24 -8.52 -10.08
CA ALA A 333 22.78 -8.38 -10.08
C ALA A 333 22.11 -9.53 -9.30
N GLN A 334 22.48 -10.78 -9.53
CA GLN A 334 21.95 -11.95 -8.83
C GLN A 334 22.15 -11.84 -7.30
N ARG A 335 23.32 -11.37 -6.86
CA ARG A 335 23.58 -11.15 -5.43
C ARG A 335 22.62 -10.11 -4.83
N ARG A 336 22.38 -9.00 -5.55
CA ARG A 336 21.43 -7.97 -5.12
C ARG A 336 19.99 -8.49 -5.12
N ILE A 337 19.58 -9.22 -6.15
CA ILE A 337 18.26 -9.88 -6.25
C ILE A 337 18.01 -10.78 -5.03
N SER A 338 19.01 -11.59 -4.62
CA SER A 338 18.93 -12.41 -3.41
C SER A 338 18.79 -11.56 -2.13
N ASP A 339 19.62 -10.53 -1.97
CA ASP A 339 19.56 -9.61 -0.81
C ASP A 339 18.20 -8.89 -0.72
N TYR A 340 17.60 -8.51 -1.85
CA TYR A 340 16.25 -7.96 -1.86
C TYR A 340 15.19 -8.96 -1.41
N ARG A 341 15.29 -10.23 -1.84
CA ARG A 341 14.36 -11.27 -1.41
C ARG A 341 14.35 -11.45 0.10
N GLU A 342 15.53 -11.52 0.71
CA GLU A 342 15.70 -11.61 2.18
C GLU A 342 15.09 -10.38 2.90
N LYS A 343 15.23 -9.18 2.32
CA LYS A 343 14.63 -7.97 2.89
C LYS A 343 13.10 -7.98 2.86
N TYR A 344 12.49 -8.55 1.83
CA TYR A 344 11.03 -8.71 1.75
C TYR A 344 10.51 -9.85 2.62
N GLU A 345 11.32 -10.89 2.85
CA GLU A 345 11.04 -11.92 3.87
C GLU A 345 10.94 -11.33 5.28
N VAL A 346 11.93 -10.51 5.67
CA VAL A 346 11.90 -9.83 6.97
C VAL A 346 10.68 -8.90 7.09
N LEU A 347 10.35 -8.18 6.01
CA LEU A 347 9.17 -7.32 5.98
C LEU A 347 7.86 -8.11 6.11
N ALA A 348 7.76 -9.25 5.41
CA ALA A 348 6.60 -10.13 5.47
C ALA A 348 6.39 -10.69 6.89
N GLY A 349 7.46 -11.05 7.60
CA GLY A 349 7.38 -11.51 8.99
C GLY A 349 6.75 -10.49 9.95
N LYS A 350 6.79 -9.19 9.65
CA LYS A 350 6.12 -8.15 10.46
C LYS A 350 4.60 -8.21 10.37
N LEU A 351 4.03 -8.89 9.36
CA LEU A 351 2.59 -9.10 9.23
C LEU A 351 2.04 -10.10 10.26
N GLU A 352 2.88 -10.82 11.00
CA GLU A 352 2.45 -11.70 12.09
C GLU A 352 2.01 -10.93 13.34
N LEU A 353 2.33 -9.63 13.43
CA LEU A 353 1.96 -8.78 14.57
C LEU A 353 0.46 -8.45 14.62
N ILE A 354 -0.27 -8.66 13.52
CA ILE A 354 -1.71 -8.35 13.39
C ILE A 354 -2.59 -9.60 13.45
#